data_AF-A0A645ENX0-F1
#
_entry.id   AF-A0A645ENX0-F1
#
_cell.length_a   1.000
_cell.length_b   1.000
_cell.length_c   1.000
_cell.angle_alpha   90.00
_cell.angle_beta   90.00
_cell.angle_gamma   90.00
#
_symmetry.space_group_name_H-M   'P 1'
#
loop_
_entity.id
_entity.type
_entity.pdbx_description
1 polymer ?
#
loop_
_entity_poly.entity_id
_entity_poly.type
_entity_poly.pdbx_seq_one_letter_code
_entity_poly.pdbx_strand_id
1 'polypeptide(L)'
;MIHHFFSADEVSEIWLTFPDPQMKKTTKRLTATNFINSYRQFLKPGGLIHLKTDSNFMFTYTCEMVKANNFAVNFSSDDLYASNFVDPILSIKTYYEQQWLARGLTIKYIQFVIDQNNDLIEPDIEIEHDAYRSFGRSKRHNMDSELNSSGNE
;
A
#
# COMPACT_ATOMS: atom_id res chain seq x y z
N MET A 1 -5.08 -14.60 -14.14
CA MET A 1 -3.82 -15.31 -13.85
C MET A 1 -3.68 -15.59 -12.35
N ILE A 2 -3.78 -14.61 -11.44
CA ILE A 2 -3.70 -14.89 -9.99
C ILE A 2 -4.83 -15.80 -9.45
N HIS A 3 -6.07 -15.61 -9.91
CA HIS A 3 -7.22 -16.42 -9.48
C HIS A 3 -7.17 -17.90 -9.93
N HIS A 4 -6.21 -18.30 -10.77
CA HIS A 4 -6.06 -19.71 -11.15
C HIS A 4 -5.29 -20.52 -10.09
N PHE A 5 -4.62 -19.85 -9.14
CA PHE A 5 -3.83 -20.50 -8.10
C PHE A 5 -4.62 -20.76 -6.82
N PHE A 6 -5.82 -20.21 -6.72
CA PHE A 6 -6.67 -20.28 -5.53
C PHE A 6 -8.06 -20.76 -5.93
N SER A 7 -8.67 -21.55 -5.06
CA SER A 7 -10.08 -21.90 -5.12
C SER A 7 -10.95 -20.72 -4.67
N ALA A 8 -12.24 -20.78 -5.01
CA ALA A 8 -13.21 -19.83 -4.45
C ALA A 8 -13.18 -19.89 -2.91
N ASP A 9 -13.30 -18.72 -2.28
CA ASP A 9 -13.33 -18.53 -0.83
C ASP A 9 -12.11 -19.06 -0.04
N GLU A 10 -10.99 -19.35 -0.71
CA GLU A 10 -9.79 -19.90 -0.07
C GLU A 10 -9.03 -18.85 0.75
N VAL A 11 -9.02 -17.59 0.29
CA VAL A 11 -8.22 -16.52 0.91
C VAL A 11 -9.09 -15.69 1.85
N SER A 12 -8.57 -15.46 3.06
CA SER A 12 -9.23 -14.61 4.06
C SER A 12 -8.89 -13.13 3.95
N GLU A 13 -7.63 -12.83 3.67
CA GLU A 13 -7.06 -11.49 3.70
C GLU A 13 -5.99 -11.35 2.62
N ILE A 14 -5.89 -10.15 2.02
CA ILE A 14 -4.83 -9.80 1.08
C ILE A 14 -4.03 -8.64 1.65
N TRP A 15 -2.72 -8.83 1.74
CA TRP A 15 -1.78 -7.84 2.25
C TRP A 15 -0.94 -7.25 1.12
N LEU A 16 -1.17 -5.97 0.83
CA LEU A 16 -0.43 -5.17 -0.14
C LEU A 16 0.57 -4.28 0.61
N THR A 17 1.77 -4.80 0.86
CA THR A 17 2.81 -4.10 1.64
C THR A 17 3.82 -3.42 0.72
N PHE A 18 3.86 -2.09 0.75
CA PHE A 18 4.76 -1.23 -0.04
C PHE A 18 4.75 -1.52 -1.54
N PRO A 19 3.57 -1.62 -2.19
CA PRO A 19 3.51 -1.83 -3.62
C PRO A 19 4.03 -0.59 -4.38
N ASP A 20 4.57 -0.80 -5.58
CA ASP A 20 4.85 0.31 -6.49
C ASP A 20 3.54 1.08 -6.78
N PRO A 21 3.51 2.41 -6.63
CA PRO A 21 2.29 3.22 -6.78
C PRO A 21 1.74 3.25 -8.21
N GLN A 22 2.51 2.85 -9.22
CA GLN A 22 2.11 2.80 -10.63
C GLN A 22 1.40 4.08 -11.09
N MET A 23 1.98 5.24 -10.75
CA MET A 23 1.33 6.55 -10.89
C MET A 23 0.79 6.81 -12.31
N LYS A 24 1.51 6.31 -13.33
CA LYS A 24 1.19 6.50 -14.75
C LYS A 24 0.09 5.58 -15.31
N LYS A 25 -0.19 4.44 -14.65
CA LYS A 25 -1.07 3.40 -15.22
C LYS A 25 -1.99 2.83 -14.15
N THR A 26 -3.22 3.33 -14.09
CA THR A 26 -4.25 2.89 -13.15
C THR A 26 -4.44 1.37 -13.14
N THR A 27 -4.50 0.73 -14.32
CA THR A 27 -4.68 -0.72 -14.44
C THR A 27 -3.55 -1.57 -13.85
N LYS A 28 -2.43 -0.95 -13.46
CA LYS A 28 -1.31 -1.62 -12.77
C LYS A 28 -1.31 -1.39 -11.25
N ARG A 29 -2.12 -0.47 -10.73
CA ARG A 29 -2.25 -0.23 -9.29
C ARG A 29 -2.94 -1.43 -8.66
N LEU A 30 -2.36 -2.03 -7.62
CA LEU A 30 -2.88 -3.27 -7.04
C LEU A 30 -4.25 -3.10 -6.35
N THR A 31 -4.68 -1.86 -6.11
CA THR A 31 -6.01 -1.53 -5.57
C THR A 31 -6.99 -1.07 -6.66
N ALA A 32 -6.61 -1.13 -7.94
CA ALA A 32 -7.50 -0.79 -9.05
C ALA A 32 -8.59 -1.83 -9.25
N THR A 33 -9.69 -1.40 -9.89
CA THR A 33 -10.91 -2.22 -10.05
C THR A 33 -10.64 -3.57 -10.74
N ASN A 34 -9.70 -3.62 -11.69
CA ASN A 34 -9.30 -4.87 -12.35
C ASN A 34 -8.63 -5.88 -11.40
N PHE A 35 -7.85 -5.39 -10.42
CA PHE A 35 -7.27 -6.24 -9.38
C PHE A 35 -8.31 -6.64 -8.35
N ILE A 36 -9.16 -5.72 -7.89
CA ILE A 36 -10.26 -6.04 -6.98
C ILE A 36 -11.19 -7.11 -7.57
N ASN A 37 -11.55 -7.00 -8.85
CA ASN A 37 -12.32 -8.03 -9.57
C ASN A 37 -11.58 -9.38 -9.66
N SER A 38 -10.25 -9.36 -9.72
CA SER A 38 -9.47 -10.60 -9.67
C SER A 38 -9.48 -11.20 -8.27
N TYR A 39 -9.40 -10.37 -7.22
CA TYR A 39 -9.40 -10.79 -5.83
C TYR A 39 -10.73 -11.38 -5.39
N ARG A 40 -11.86 -10.80 -5.81
CA ARG A 40 -13.21 -11.32 -5.54
C ARG A 40 -13.41 -12.79 -5.90
N GLN A 41 -12.69 -13.30 -6.90
CA GLN A 41 -12.85 -14.68 -7.38
C GLN A 41 -12.37 -15.74 -6.39
N PHE A 42 -11.49 -15.39 -5.45
CA PHE A 42 -10.90 -16.32 -4.50
C PHE A 42 -10.90 -15.83 -3.05
N LEU A 43 -11.28 -14.57 -2.82
CA LEU A 43 -11.44 -14.00 -1.50
C LEU A 43 -12.81 -14.38 -0.93
N LYS A 44 -12.84 -14.87 0.31
CA LYS A 44 -14.10 -15.21 0.99
C LYS A 44 -15.05 -14.00 1.10
N PRO A 45 -16.37 -14.21 1.23
CA PRO A 45 -17.31 -13.13 1.55
C PRO A 45 -16.89 -12.42 2.84
N GLY A 46 -16.82 -11.09 2.81
CA GLY A 46 -16.34 -10.30 3.94
C GLY A 46 -14.81 -10.35 4.14
N GLY A 47 -14.06 -10.86 3.17
CA GLY A 47 -12.59 -10.83 3.20
C GLY A 47 -12.03 -9.41 3.17
N LEU A 48 -10.80 -9.27 3.66
CA LEU A 48 -10.16 -7.98 3.90
C LEU A 48 -9.03 -7.71 2.90
N ILE A 49 -8.86 -6.43 2.56
CA ILE A 49 -7.63 -5.93 1.96
C ILE A 49 -6.95 -4.98 2.92
N HIS A 50 -5.65 -5.18 3.05
CA HIS A 50 -4.73 -4.38 3.84
C HIS A 50 -3.75 -3.71 2.88
N LEU A 51 -3.70 -2.39 2.87
CA LEU A 51 -2.66 -1.63 2.19
C LEU A 51 -1.78 -0.94 3.24
N LYS A 52 -0.48 -1.24 3.24
CA LYS A 52 0.55 -0.52 4.01
C LYS A 52 1.50 0.14 3.01
N THR A 53 1.66 1.45 3.05
CA THR A 53 2.47 2.18 2.06
C THR A 53 3.06 3.47 2.61
N ASP A 54 4.16 3.93 2.04
CA ASP A 54 4.76 5.25 2.22
C ASP A 54 4.33 6.25 1.14
N SER A 55 3.66 5.78 0.09
CA SER A 55 3.23 6.59 -1.04
C SER A 55 1.93 7.34 -0.71
N ASN A 56 1.98 8.67 -0.77
CA ASN A 56 0.80 9.50 -0.62
C ASN A 56 -0.15 9.29 -1.81
N PHE A 57 0.42 9.15 -3.01
CA PHE A 57 -0.32 8.85 -4.23
C PHE A 57 -1.14 7.57 -4.10
N MET A 58 -0.50 6.46 -3.75
CA MET A 58 -1.15 5.14 -3.66
C MET A 58 -2.19 5.10 -2.56
N PHE A 59 -1.89 5.73 -1.42
CA PHE A 59 -2.83 5.81 -0.30
C PHE A 59 -4.08 6.61 -0.69
N THR A 60 -3.89 7.82 -1.24
CA THR A 60 -4.99 8.69 -1.68
C THR A 60 -5.87 8.00 -2.72
N TYR A 61 -5.23 7.40 -3.73
CA TYR A 61 -5.94 6.64 -4.76
C TYR A 61 -6.79 5.52 -4.16
N THR A 62 -6.22 4.76 -3.21
CA THR A 62 -6.92 3.63 -2.59
C THR A 62 -8.09 4.10 -1.74
N CYS A 63 -7.94 5.19 -0.99
CA CYS A 63 -9.04 5.80 -0.23
C CYS A 63 -10.21 6.21 -1.13
N GLU A 64 -9.93 6.86 -2.26
CA GLU A 64 -10.98 7.27 -3.19
C GLU A 64 -11.60 6.08 -3.95
N MET A 65 -10.82 5.04 -4.27
CA MET A 65 -11.36 3.80 -4.84
C MET A 65 -12.33 3.13 -3.86
N VAL A 66 -11.93 3.01 -2.59
CA VAL A 66 -12.76 2.44 -1.51
C VAL A 66 -14.05 3.23 -1.35
N LYS A 67 -13.95 4.57 -1.32
CA LYS A 67 -15.09 5.47 -1.19
C LYS A 67 -16.03 5.40 -2.40
N ALA A 68 -15.51 5.42 -3.62
CA ALA A 68 -16.30 5.34 -4.84
C ALA A 68 -17.12 4.03 -4.93
N ASN A 69 -16.62 2.95 -4.32
CA ASN A 69 -17.25 1.63 -4.31
C ASN A 69 -18.01 1.31 -3.02
N ASN A 70 -18.13 2.28 -2.09
CA ASN A 70 -18.79 2.12 -0.80
C ASN A 70 -18.28 0.93 0.03
N PHE A 71 -16.99 0.64 -0.03
CA PHE A 71 -16.41 -0.42 0.79
C PHE A 71 -16.30 0.02 2.25
N ALA A 72 -16.64 -0.90 3.16
CA ALA A 72 -16.56 -0.63 4.59
C ALA A 72 -15.09 -0.55 5.02
N VAL A 73 -14.68 0.60 5.55
CA VAL A 73 -13.33 0.81 6.10
C VAL A 73 -13.34 0.43 7.57
N ASN A 74 -12.51 -0.54 7.93
CA ASN A 74 -12.35 -0.95 9.32
C ASN A 74 -11.37 -0.04 10.05
N PHE A 75 -10.31 0.39 9.35
CA PHE A 75 -9.30 1.28 9.88
C PHE A 75 -8.59 2.02 8.73
N SER A 76 -8.25 3.29 8.96
CA SER A 76 -7.42 4.08 8.05
C SER A 76 -6.60 5.10 8.84
N SER A 77 -5.33 5.24 8.51
CA SER A 77 -4.42 6.21 9.11
C SER A 77 -3.36 6.64 8.10
N ASP A 78 -3.10 7.94 8.05
CA ASP A 78 -2.05 8.57 7.27
C ASP A 78 -0.71 8.68 8.02
N ASP A 79 -0.70 8.32 9.30
CA ASP A 79 0.47 8.13 10.16
C ASP A 79 0.23 6.99 11.17
N LEU A 80 0.47 5.77 10.70
CA LEU A 80 0.26 4.53 11.44
C LEU A 80 1.02 4.49 12.77
N TYR A 81 2.24 5.02 12.83
CA TYR A 81 3.09 4.93 14.03
C TYR A 81 2.80 6.05 15.05
N ALA A 82 2.14 7.13 14.65
CA ALA A 82 1.57 8.11 15.58
C ALA A 82 0.16 7.74 16.06
N SER A 83 -0.49 6.78 15.40
CA SER A 83 -1.82 6.32 15.79
C SER A 83 -1.77 5.46 17.07
N ASN A 84 -2.82 5.53 17.89
CA ASN A 84 -3.00 4.66 19.06
C ASN A 84 -3.36 3.20 18.69
N PHE A 85 -3.22 2.81 17.42
CA PHE A 85 -3.58 1.49 16.93
C PHE A 85 -2.46 0.50 17.24
N VAL A 86 -2.73 -0.43 18.16
CA VAL A 86 -1.77 -1.44 18.61
C VAL A 86 -2.11 -2.77 17.96
N ASP A 87 -1.62 -2.98 16.75
CA ASP A 87 -1.65 -4.28 16.08
C ASP A 87 -0.22 -4.87 16.04
N PRO A 88 0.01 -6.09 16.58
CA PRO A 88 1.33 -6.70 16.62
C PRO A 88 1.98 -6.85 15.24
N ILE A 89 1.20 -7.14 14.19
CA ILE A 89 1.70 -7.31 12.81
C ILE A 89 2.08 -5.95 12.22
N LEU A 90 1.24 -4.93 12.42
CA LEU A 90 1.53 -3.57 11.95
C LEU A 90 2.69 -2.91 12.70
N SER A 91 2.96 -3.34 13.93
CA SER A 91 4.10 -2.89 14.73
C SER A 91 5.46 -3.39 14.21
N ILE A 92 5.47 -4.41 13.34
CA ILE A 92 6.69 -4.92 12.72
C ILE A 92 7.24 -3.85 11.76
N LYS A 93 8.37 -3.28 12.16
CA LYS A 93 9.14 -2.32 11.36
C LYS A 93 10.24 -3.06 10.59
N THR A 94 10.20 -2.95 9.28
CA THR A 94 11.32 -3.36 8.41
C THR A 94 12.47 -2.36 8.50
N TYR A 95 13.65 -2.78 8.05
CA TYR A 95 14.85 -1.92 8.02
C TYR A 95 14.63 -0.61 7.25
N TYR A 96 13.91 -0.65 6.11
CA TYR A 96 13.65 0.55 5.31
C TYR A 96 12.68 1.51 5.99
N GLU A 97 11.65 1.00 6.67
CA GLU A 97 10.71 1.84 7.42
C GLU A 97 11.41 2.61 8.55
N GLN A 98 12.38 1.99 9.23
CA GLN A 98 13.18 2.71 10.24
C GLN A 98 13.97 3.87 9.62
N GLN A 99 14.57 3.67 8.44
CA GLN A 99 15.27 4.72 7.72
C GLN A 99 14.35 5.83 7.22
N TRP A 100 13.12 5.50 6.83
CA TRP A 100 12.13 6.46 6.34
C TRP A 100 11.51 7.28 7.48
N LEU A 101 11.23 6.63 8.62
CA LEU A 101 10.80 7.32 9.84
C LEU A 101 11.87 8.30 10.34
N ALA A 102 13.15 7.92 10.29
CA ALA A 102 14.26 8.81 10.63
C ALA A 102 14.35 10.06 9.71
N ARG A 103 13.71 10.01 8.52
CA ARG A 103 13.62 11.11 7.56
C ARG A 103 12.29 11.86 7.63
N GLY A 104 11.42 11.53 8.58
CA GLY A 104 10.11 12.16 8.77
C GLY A 104 9.03 11.72 7.78
N LEU A 105 9.23 10.63 7.05
CA LEU A 105 8.18 10.06 6.19
C LEU A 105 7.23 9.21 7.04
N THR A 106 5.93 9.50 6.96
CA THR A 106 4.89 8.74 7.66
C THR A 106 4.53 7.48 6.88
N ILE A 107 4.18 6.42 7.60
CA ILE A 107 3.66 5.19 6.99
C ILE A 107 2.14 5.24 7.07
N LYS A 108 1.49 5.03 5.92
CA LYS A 108 0.05 5.06 5.75
C LYS A 108 -0.50 3.65 5.71
N TYR A 109 -1.70 3.47 6.24
CA TYR A 109 -2.35 2.17 6.29
C TYR A 109 -3.86 2.29 6.18
N ILE A 110 -4.47 1.44 5.37
CA ILE A 110 -5.92 1.30 5.27
C ILE A 110 -6.31 -0.18 5.20
N GLN A 111 -7.38 -0.52 5.90
CA GLN A 111 -8.00 -1.83 5.91
C GLN A 111 -9.49 -1.68 5.57
N PHE A 112 -9.96 -2.43 4.59
CA PHE A 112 -11.35 -2.39 4.14
C PHE A 112 -11.86 -3.77 3.71
N VAL A 113 -13.18 -3.93 3.79
CA VAL A 113 -13.90 -5.13 3.37
C VAL A 113 -14.35 -4.98 1.92
N ILE A 114 -14.15 -6.01 1.10
CA ILE A 114 -14.70 -6.03 -0.26
C ILE A 114 -16.11 -6.63 -0.23
N ASP A 115 -17.08 -5.92 -0.82
CA ASP A 115 -18.37 -6.50 -1.21
C ASP A 115 -18.21 -7.29 -2.53
N GLN A 116 -18.87 -8.44 -2.67
CA GLN A 116 -18.84 -9.29 -3.87
C GLN A 116 -19.87 -8.87 -4.92
N ASN A 117 -20.86 -8.03 -4.58
CA ASN A 117 -22.12 -7.93 -5.34
C ASN A 117 -22.34 -6.63 -6.12
N ASN A 118 -21.32 -5.77 -6.29
CA ASN A 118 -21.47 -4.50 -7.00
C ASN A 118 -20.52 -4.37 -8.21
N ASP A 119 -21.00 -3.66 -9.23
CA ASP A 119 -20.15 -3.20 -10.32
C ASP A 119 -19.17 -2.16 -9.78
N LEU A 120 -17.89 -2.33 -10.12
CA LEU A 120 -16.85 -1.45 -9.63
C LEU A 120 -16.75 -0.16 -10.43
N ILE A 121 -16.66 0.95 -9.73
CA ILE A 121 -16.40 2.27 -10.26
C ILE A 121 -14.93 2.59 -10.05
N GLU A 122 -14.23 2.85 -11.14
CA GLU A 122 -12.85 3.36 -11.10
C GLU A 122 -12.91 4.87 -10.82
N PRO A 123 -12.29 5.39 -9.75
CA PRO A 123 -12.32 6.82 -9.46
C PRO A 123 -11.56 7.61 -10.53
N ASP A 124 -12.19 8.66 -11.06
CA ASP A 124 -11.56 9.62 -11.95
C ASP A 124 -11.08 10.83 -11.12
N ILE A 125 -9.83 10.76 -10.66
CA ILE A 125 -9.20 11.76 -9.80
C ILE A 125 -7.79 12.07 -10.28
N GLU A 126 -7.41 13.34 -10.18
CA GLU A 126 -6.04 13.80 -10.39
C GLU A 126 -5.33 13.84 -9.03
N ILE A 127 -4.21 13.14 -8.91
CA ILE A 127 -3.43 13.04 -7.67
C ILE A 127 -2.01 13.48 -7.95
N GLU A 128 -1.47 14.33 -7.09
CA GLU A 128 -0.08 14.74 -7.17
C GLU A 128 0.85 13.52 -7.08
N HIS A 129 1.78 13.41 -8.03
CA HIS A 129 2.77 12.34 -8.03
C HIS A 129 3.70 12.47 -6.83
N ASP A 130 4.00 11.36 -6.15
CA ASP A 130 5.01 11.43 -5.09
C ASP A 130 6.36 11.85 -5.69
N ALA A 131 7.06 12.74 -4.99
CA ALA A 131 8.42 13.12 -5.34
C ALA A 131 9.43 11.96 -5.22
N TYR A 132 8.98 10.80 -4.73
CA TYR A 132 9.82 9.67 -4.40
C TYR A 132 10.39 8.96 -5.63
N ARG A 133 11.72 9.00 -5.74
CA ARG A 133 12.48 8.03 -6.54
C ARG A 133 12.84 6.88 -5.62
N SER A 134 12.30 5.69 -5.89
CA SER A 134 12.85 4.45 -5.34
C SER A 134 14.35 4.40 -5.68
N PHE A 135 15.21 4.64 -4.68
CA PHE A 135 16.65 4.53 -4.89
C PHE A 135 16.96 3.06 -5.12
N GLY A 136 17.15 2.69 -6.39
CA GLY A 136 17.63 1.38 -6.77
C GLY A 136 18.95 1.06 -6.07
N ARG A 137 19.23 -0.24 -5.87
CA ARG A 137 20.42 -0.79 -5.20
C ARG A 137 21.73 -0.06 -5.53
N SER A 138 21.84 0.55 -6.70
CA SER A 138 23.00 1.29 -7.21
C SER A 138 23.44 2.47 -6.32
N LYS A 139 22.54 3.10 -5.56
CA LYS A 139 22.94 4.19 -4.64
C LYS A 139 23.50 3.70 -3.29
N ARG A 140 23.57 2.38 -3.05
CA ARG A 140 24.26 1.81 -1.89
C ARG A 140 25.75 2.13 -1.87
N HIS A 141 26.42 2.11 -3.02
CA HIS A 141 27.87 2.20 -3.07
C HIS A 141 28.42 3.62 -2.86
N ASN A 142 27.65 4.65 -3.20
CA ASN A 142 28.09 6.05 -3.07
C ASN A 142 27.79 6.68 -1.69
N MET A 143 26.89 6.10 -0.89
CA MET A 143 26.53 6.67 0.42
C MET A 143 27.38 6.12 1.57
N ASP A 144 27.87 4.88 1.47
CA ASP A 144 28.83 4.34 2.44
C ASP A 144 30.21 5.02 2.32
N SER A 145 30.52 5.59 1.15
CA SER A 145 31.76 6.36 0.91
C SER A 145 31.72 7.79 1.47
N GLU A 146 30.56 8.46 1.49
CA GLU A 146 30.44 9.84 2.00
C GLU A 146 30.35 9.91 3.54
N LEU A 147 29.82 8.86 4.19
CA LEU A 147 29.81 8.74 5.64
C LEU A 147 31.20 8.42 6.21
N ASN A 148 32.06 7.73 5.46
CA ASN A 148 33.44 7.43 5.87
C ASN A 148 34.44 8.57 5.59
N SER A 149 34.09 9.60 4.80
CA SER A 149 34.96 10.76 4.56
C SER A 149 34.73 11.94 5.51
N SER A 150 33.66 11.91 6.32
CA SER A 150 33.27 13.00 7.21
C SER A 150 33.78 12.83 8.66
N GLY A 151 34.60 11.79 8.92
CA GLY A 151 35.10 11.42 10.24
C GLY A 151 36.60 11.68 10.47
N ASN A 152 37.30 12.34 9.55
CA ASN A 152 38.68 12.77 9.72
C ASN A 152 38.80 14.25 9.36
N GLU A 153 38.43 15.12 10.29
CA GLU A 153 39.06 16.44 10.55
C GLU A 153 38.62 16.98 11.90
#